data_AF-A0A0F9EU93-F1
#
_entry.id   AF-A0A0F9EU93-F1
#
_cell.length_a   1.000
_cell.length_b   1.000
_cell.length_c   1.000
_cell.angle_alpha   90.00
_cell.angle_beta   90.00
_cell.angle_gamma   90.00
#
_symmetry.space_group_name_H-M   'P 1'
#
loop_
_entity.id
_entity.type
_entity.pdbx_description
1 polymer ?
#
loop_
_entity_poly.entity_id
_entity_poly.type
_entity_poly.pdbx_seq_one_letter_code
_entity_poly.pdbx_strand_id
1 'polypeptide(L)' 'IEIGGGLGDFAGKAWRIGLMGHAARRDNVVLLLAALESILKGQGVKINGGALEAAAGVFDGE' A
#
# COMPACT_ATOMS: atom_id res chain seq x y z
N ILE A 1 -2.41 10.62 0.16
CA ILE A 1 -2.65 9.16 0.14
C ILE A 1 -4.14 9.02 0.33
N GLU A 2 -4.83 8.64 -0.73
CA GLU A 2 -6.30 8.54 -0.72
C GLU A 2 -6.66 7.05 -0.61
N ILE A 3 -7.30 6.63 0.47
CA ILE A 3 -7.75 5.24 0.65
C ILE A 3 -9.27 5.20 0.63
N GLY A 4 -9.83 4.49 -0.34
CA GLY A 4 -11.27 4.29 -0.47
C GLY A 4 -11.63 2.81 -0.53
N GLY A 5 -12.84 2.48 -0.10
CA GLY A 5 -13.41 1.15 -0.33
C GLY A 5 -13.64 0.89 -1.82
N GLY A 6 -13.74 -0.39 -2.17
CA GLY A 6 -14.32 -0.84 -3.43
C GLY A 6 -15.78 -0.41 -3.54
N LEU A 7 -16.27 -0.33 -4.77
CA LEU A 7 -17.63 0.10 -5.11
C LEU A 7 -18.35 -1.03 -5.86
N GLY A 8 -19.68 -0.99 -5.87
CA GLY A 8 -20.51 -2.01 -6.53
C GLY A 8 -20.15 -3.42 -6.06
N ASP A 9 -19.84 -4.31 -7.00
CA ASP A 9 -19.49 -5.71 -6.72
C ASP A 9 -18.25 -5.88 -5.83
N PHE A 10 -17.42 -4.84 -5.70
CA PHE A 10 -16.21 -4.81 -4.88
C PHE A 10 -16.39 -4.15 -3.51
N ALA A 11 -17.59 -3.67 -3.17
CA ALA A 11 -17.87 -3.09 -1.86
C ALA A 11 -17.56 -4.10 -0.74
N GLY A 12 -16.71 -3.69 0.21
CA GLY A 12 -16.24 -4.55 1.31
C GLY A 12 -15.24 -5.64 0.91
N LYS A 13 -14.88 -5.76 -0.38
CA LYS A 13 -13.97 -6.81 -0.89
C LYS A 13 -12.63 -6.27 -1.37
N ALA A 14 -12.58 -5.00 -1.75
CA ALA A 14 -11.36 -4.37 -2.25
C ALA A 14 -11.14 -3.00 -1.62
N TRP A 15 -9.89 -2.55 -1.66
CA TRP A 15 -9.50 -1.16 -1.42
C TRP A 15 -8.95 -0.55 -2.70
N ARG A 16 -9.11 0.77 -2.81
CA ARG A 16 -8.50 1.60 -3.84
C ARG A 16 -7.55 2.54 -3.12
N ILE A 17 -6.29 2.49 -3.52
CA ILE A 17 -5.24 3.34 -2.97
C ILE A 17 -4.82 4.29 -4.08
N GLY A 18 -5.18 5.56 -3.92
CA GLY A 18 -4.82 6.64 -4.82
C GLY A 18 -3.48 7.28 -4.42
N LEU A 19 -2.66 7.51 -5.44
CA LEU A 19 -1.44 8.33 -5.38
C LEU A 19 -1.55 9.36 -6.49
N MET A 20 -2.13 10.52 -6.19
CA MET A 20 -2.41 11.57 -7.19
C MET A 20 -1.75 12.89 -6.79
N GLY A 21 -1.24 13.64 -7.78
CA GLY A 21 -0.68 14.98 -7.59
C GLY A 21 0.40 15.03 -6.51
N HIS A 22 0.20 15.88 -5.49
CA HIS A 22 1.13 16.02 -4.37
C HIS A 22 1.39 14.71 -3.62
N ALA A 23 0.43 13.77 -3.62
CA ALA A 23 0.56 12.50 -2.93
C ALA A 23 1.42 11.47 -3.71
N ALA A 24 1.69 11.68 -5.00
CA ALA A 24 2.51 10.81 -5.82
C ALA A 24 4.02 10.99 -5.52
N ARG A 25 4.46 10.53 -4.35
CA ARG A 25 5.84 10.64 -3.85
C ARG A 25 6.30 9.31 -3.28
N ARG A 26 7.58 9.00 -3.45
CA ARG A 26 8.20 7.76 -2.94
C ARG A 26 7.98 7.58 -1.44
N ASP A 27 8.12 8.64 -0.65
CA ASP A 27 7.90 8.61 0.81
C ASP A 27 6.48 8.16 1.19
N ASN A 28 5.48 8.58 0.41
CA ASN A 28 4.09 8.17 0.65
C ASN A 28 3.86 6.70 0.33
N VAL A 29 4.55 6.16 -0.69
CA VAL A 29 4.53 4.73 -1.02
C VAL A 29 5.16 3.92 0.11
N VAL A 30 6.35 4.32 0.55
CA VAL A 30 7.08 3.67 1.64
C VAL A 30 6.25 3.66 2.93
N LEU A 31 5.68 4.82 3.30
CA LEU A 31 4.83 4.95 4.48
C LEU A 31 3.62 4.02 4.42
N LEU A 32 2.93 3.98 3.28
CA LEU A 32 1.76 3.13 3.09
C LEU A 32 2.10 1.64 3.22
N LEU A 33 3.15 1.18 2.53
CA LEU A 33 3.55 -0.23 2.52
C LEU A 33 3.98 -0.68 3.93
N ALA A 34 4.77 0.13 4.63
CA ALA A 34 5.19 -0.15 6.00
C ALA A 34 3.99 -0.23 6.96
N ALA A 35 3.06 0.74 6.87
CA ALA A 35 1.87 0.77 7.71
C ALA A 35 0.96 -0.44 7.44
N LEU A 36 0.73 -0.77 6.16
CA LEU A 36 -0.11 -1.90 5.77
C LEU A 36 0.47 -3.23 6.25
N GLU A 37 1.78 -3.44 6.10
CA GLU A 37 2.47 -4.63 6.59
C GLU A 37 2.31 -4.77 8.12
N SER A 38 2.51 -3.68 8.87
CA SER A 38 2.34 -3.66 10.33
C SER A 38 0.91 -3.98 10.76
N ILE A 39 -0.09 -3.38 10.09
CA ILE A 39 -1.50 -3.58 10.43
C ILE A 39 -1.94 -5.02 10.13
N LEU A 40 -1.57 -5.56 8.97
CA LEU A 40 -1.92 -6.93 8.60
C LEU A 40 -1.30 -7.96 9.56
N LYS A 41 -0.03 -7.76 9.95
CA LYS A 41 0.60 -8.58 11.02
C LYS A 41 -0.16 -8.46 12.34
N GLY A 42 -0.52 -7.24 12.74
CA GLY A 42 -1.29 -7.00 13.98
C GLY A 42 -2.67 -7.65 13.98
N GLN A 43 -3.29 -7.81 12.80
CA GLN A 43 -4.56 -8.53 12.63
C GLN A 43 -4.38 -10.06 12.52
N GLY A 44 -3.15 -10.58 12.62
CA GLY A 44 -2.86 -12.00 12.51
C GLY A 44 -2.92 -12.56 11.08
N VAL A 45 -2.94 -11.68 10.06
CA VAL A 45 -2.91 -12.10 8.67
C VAL A 45 -1.49 -12.58 8.32
N LYS A 46 -1.39 -13.80 7.77
CA LYS A 46 -0.12 -14.30 7.24
C LYS A 46 0.20 -13.56 5.95
N ILE A 47 1.30 -12.81 5.96
CA ILE A 47 1.79 -12.08 4.80
C ILE A 47 3.23 -12.47 4.52
N ASN A 48 3.59 -12.42 3.23
CA ASN A 48 4.98 -12.45 2.82
C ASN A 48 5.50 -11.02 3.02
N GLY A 49 6.49 -10.84 3.89
CA GLY A 49 7.15 -9.54 4.07
C GLY A 49 7.96 -9.14 2.83
N GLY A 50 8.73 -8.06 2.93
CA GLY A 50 9.62 -7.62 1.85
C GLY A 50 9.03 -6.53 0.97
N ALA A 51 7.92 -5.90 1.38
CA ALA A 51 7.23 -4.91 0.57
C ALA A 51 8.09 -3.66 0.33
N LEU A 52 8.91 -3.26 1.31
CA LEU A 52 9.79 -2.10 1.20
C LEU A 52 10.98 -2.36 0.28
N GLU A 53 11.57 -3.55 0.36
CA GLU A 53 12.66 -4.01 -0.49
C GLU A 53 12.19 -4.11 -1.95
N ALA A 54 10.99 -4.62 -2.18
CA ALA A 54 10.37 -4.65 -3.51
C ALA A 54 10.15 -3.24 -4.07
N ALA A 55 9.68 -2.29 -3.24
CA ALA A 55 9.51 -0.91 -3.66
C ALA A 55 10.85 -0.22 -3.96
N ALA A 56 11.87 -0.43 -3.10
CA ALA A 56 13.21 0.10 -3.31
C ALA A 56 13.82 -0.38 -4.63
N GLY A 57 13.70 -1.68 -4.94
CA GLY A 57 14.20 -2.23 -6.21
C GLY A 57 13.54 -1.61 -7.46
N VAL A 58 12.31 -1.11 -7.37
CA VAL A 58 11.65 -0.36 -8.45
C VAL A 58 12.21 1.07 -8.54
N PHE A 59 12.41 1.73 -7.40
CA PHE A 59 12.90 3.11 -7.36
C PHE A 59 14.37 3.26 -7.76
N ASP A 60 15.19 2.25 -7.50
CA ASP A 60 16.62 2.21 -7.83
C ASP A 60 16.87 1.86 -9.30
N GLY A 61 15.86 1.33 -9.99
CA GLY A 61 15.88 1.05 -11.43
C GLY A 61 15.45 2.20 -12.33
N GLU A 62 15.12 3.37 -11.75
CA GLU A 62 14.85 4.63 -12.47
C GLU A 62 16.11 5.46 -12.74
#